data_AF-A0A975GG34-F1
#
_entry.id   AF-A0A975GG34-F1
#
_cell.length_a   1.000
_cell.length_b   1.000
_cell.length_c   1.000
_cell.angle_alpha   90.00
_cell.angle_beta   90.00
_cell.angle_gamma   90.00
#
_symmetry.space_group_name_H-M   'P 1'
#
loop_
_entity.id
_entity.type
_entity.pdbx_description
1 polymer ?
#
loop_
_entity_poly.entity_id
_entity_poly.type
_entity_poly.pdbx_seq_one_letter_code
_entity_poly.pdbx_strand_id
1 'polypeptide(L)'
;MSLFYARRKENIMTNIQLKTLAQLKESLHISYSQISCYMNCPLKYMFRYVKGFPPERVSSALIFGKSIHTGIEHFYITYKRKQEKADVKTVQELFADVFSSEINKSEVPVIFRKDENKDTEIEMGKSMLKSFCRSAKLKDTQIIGVEMPLSARLYTDKGKPTDFVIIGVIDALIKNCDGDIVAIDNKTALRAKSSEEVEKDLQFSVYGYLLCANKYVAKTDDAYCRMDVLRKLKRPKVEKYGTIRTPSDRKRLAKIAVNVLTAIENQAFYPVRSWMCSGGCEYKNACYSW
;
A
#
# COMPACT_ATOMS: atom_id res chain seq x y z
N MET A 1 -5.51 36.23 26.62
CA MET A 1 -6.10 36.02 25.28
C MET A 1 -5.19 35.07 24.52
N SER A 2 -5.52 33.78 24.61
CA SER A 2 -4.61 32.64 24.58
C SER A 2 -4.08 32.27 23.19
N LEU A 3 -2.80 31.89 23.19
CA LEU A 3 -2.01 31.28 22.11
C LEU A 3 -2.68 30.00 21.55
N PHE A 4 -3.43 30.11 20.45
CA PHE A 4 -3.94 28.95 19.70
C PHE A 4 -3.88 29.16 18.18
N TYR A 5 -2.77 29.74 17.70
CA TYR A 5 -2.51 29.96 16.28
C TYR A 5 -1.19 29.29 15.84
N ALA A 6 -1.00 28.00 16.16
CA ALA A 6 0.09 27.18 15.60
C ALA A 6 -0.08 25.67 15.91
N ARG A 7 -0.90 24.96 15.14
CA ARG A 7 -0.68 23.51 14.92
C ARG A 7 -0.81 23.22 13.43
N ARG A 8 0.34 23.28 12.76
CA ARG A 8 0.55 22.78 11.39
C ARG A 8 0.05 21.34 11.32
N LYS A 9 -0.83 21.08 10.36
CA LYS A 9 -1.10 19.75 9.82
C LYS A 9 0.21 19.22 9.21
N GLU A 10 0.85 18.27 9.87
CA GLU A 10 1.85 17.43 9.23
C GLU A 10 1.15 16.16 8.76
N ASN A 11 1.10 16.01 7.43
CA ASN A 11 0.81 14.73 6.79
C ASN A 11 1.87 13.72 7.25
N ILE A 12 1.43 12.49 7.46
CA ILE A 12 2.13 11.53 8.32
C ILE A 12 3.25 10.79 7.57
N MET A 13 3.28 10.94 6.25
CA MET A 13 4.48 10.77 5.42
C MET A 13 5.32 12.05 5.54
N THR A 14 6.61 11.95 5.89
CA THR A 14 7.43 13.16 6.09
C THR A 14 7.35 14.04 4.84
N ASN A 15 7.33 15.38 5.01
CA ASN A 15 7.31 16.33 3.87
C ASN A 15 8.39 16.00 2.82
N ILE A 16 9.48 15.35 3.23
CA ILE A 16 10.55 14.86 2.36
C ILE A 16 10.06 13.68 1.52
N GLN A 17 9.49 12.63 2.11
CA GLN A 17 8.98 11.47 1.37
C GLN A 17 7.86 11.83 0.39
N LEU A 18 6.96 12.74 0.79
CA LEU A 18 5.92 13.25 -0.10
C LEU A 18 6.50 14.00 -1.30
N LYS A 19 7.49 14.87 -1.06
CA LYS A 19 8.22 15.57 -2.12
C LYS A 19 8.97 14.59 -3.02
N THR A 20 9.66 13.59 -2.45
CA THR A 20 10.36 12.56 -3.20
C THR A 20 9.38 11.78 -4.08
N LEU A 21 8.25 11.31 -3.54
CA LEU A 21 7.26 10.59 -4.33
C LEU A 21 6.64 11.46 -5.42
N ALA A 22 6.40 12.75 -5.16
CA ALA A 22 5.92 13.68 -6.17
C ALA A 22 6.94 13.85 -7.31
N GLN A 23 8.21 14.09 -6.99
CA GLN A 23 9.30 14.19 -7.96
C GLN A 23 9.45 12.91 -8.80
N LEU A 24 9.36 11.73 -8.18
CA LEU A 24 9.43 10.46 -8.92
C LEU A 24 8.30 10.32 -9.94
N LYS A 25 7.11 10.82 -9.63
CA LYS A 25 5.93 10.77 -10.50
C LYS A 25 5.96 11.75 -11.67
N GLU A 26 6.91 12.69 -11.71
CA GLU A 26 7.11 13.59 -12.86
C GLU A 26 7.64 12.85 -14.09
N SER A 27 8.27 11.69 -13.88
CA SER A 27 8.73 10.80 -14.96
C SER A 27 7.62 9.87 -15.46
N LEU A 28 7.78 9.34 -16.68
CA LEU A 28 6.96 8.23 -17.18
C LEU A 28 7.08 7.06 -16.22
N HIS A 29 6.02 6.75 -15.50
CA HIS A 29 6.08 5.78 -14.41
C HIS A 29 4.92 4.79 -14.40
N ILE A 30 5.18 3.65 -13.79
CA ILE A 30 4.18 2.67 -13.43
C ILE A 30 4.40 2.20 -12.00
N SER A 31 3.32 1.85 -11.32
CA SER A 31 3.33 1.34 -9.94
C SER A 31 2.56 0.04 -9.82
N TYR A 32 2.71 -0.68 -8.71
CA TYR A 32 1.91 -1.88 -8.44
C TYR A 32 0.39 -1.59 -8.55
N SER A 33 -0.08 -0.47 -7.99
CA SER A 33 -1.51 -0.14 -8.02
C SER A 33 -2.01 0.13 -9.44
N GLN A 34 -1.19 0.73 -10.30
CA GLN A 34 -1.48 0.90 -11.73
C GLN A 34 -1.52 -0.44 -12.48
N ILE A 35 -0.50 -1.29 -12.30
CA ILE A 35 -0.43 -2.63 -12.91
C ILE A 35 -1.65 -3.46 -12.48
N SER A 36 -1.89 -3.52 -11.17
CA SER A 36 -3.02 -4.23 -10.57
C SER A 36 -4.36 -3.68 -11.05
N CYS A 37 -4.53 -2.37 -11.14
CA CYS A 37 -5.75 -1.75 -11.67
C CYS A 37 -6.01 -2.15 -13.12
N TYR A 38 -5.00 -2.09 -13.99
CA TYR A 38 -5.14 -2.45 -15.39
C TYR A 38 -5.49 -3.93 -15.57
N MET A 39 -4.75 -4.84 -14.91
CA MET A 39 -5.02 -6.28 -14.99
C MET A 39 -6.39 -6.67 -14.44
N ASN A 40 -6.90 -5.94 -13.44
CA ASN A 40 -8.22 -6.18 -12.89
C ASN A 40 -9.35 -5.65 -13.78
N CYS A 41 -9.20 -4.45 -14.36
CA CYS A 41 -10.15 -3.88 -15.31
C CYS A 41 -9.49 -2.73 -16.09
N PRO A 42 -9.15 -2.92 -17.39
CA PRO A 42 -8.55 -1.87 -18.22
C PRO A 42 -9.42 -0.62 -18.35
N LEU A 43 -10.75 -0.76 -18.43
CA LEU A 43 -11.64 0.41 -18.48
C LEU A 43 -11.58 1.25 -17.20
N LYS A 44 -11.48 0.60 -16.03
CA LYS A 44 -11.27 1.29 -14.75
C LYS A 44 -9.95 2.06 -14.73
N TYR A 45 -8.89 1.43 -15.26
CA TYR A 45 -7.59 2.09 -15.40
C TYR A 45 -7.69 3.35 -16.27
N MET A 46 -8.39 3.26 -17.42
CA MET A 46 -8.61 4.38 -18.31
C MET A 46 -9.31 5.54 -17.59
N PHE A 47 -10.44 5.30 -16.93
CA PHE A 47 -11.16 6.35 -16.20
C PHE A 47 -10.28 7.04 -15.16
N ARG A 48 -9.55 6.26 -14.37
CA ARG A 48 -8.75 6.79 -13.27
C ARG A 48 -7.48 7.50 -13.73
N TYR A 49 -6.66 6.84 -14.53
CA TYR A 49 -5.28 7.28 -14.79
C TYR A 49 -5.12 7.98 -16.14
N VAL A 50 -5.96 7.67 -17.13
CA VAL A 50 -5.87 8.29 -18.47
C VAL A 50 -6.80 9.49 -18.57
N LYS A 51 -8.05 9.35 -18.13
CA LYS A 51 -9.07 10.41 -18.19
C LYS A 51 -9.12 11.27 -16.94
N GLY A 52 -8.55 10.81 -15.82
CA GLY A 52 -8.52 11.56 -14.57
C GLY A 52 -9.90 11.79 -13.96
N PHE A 53 -10.86 10.89 -14.20
CA PHE A 53 -12.21 11.03 -13.67
C PHE A 53 -12.19 10.90 -12.14
N PRO A 54 -12.90 11.79 -11.42
CA PRO A 54 -13.08 11.63 -10.00
C PRO A 54 -13.90 10.35 -9.73
N PRO A 55 -13.61 9.62 -8.64
CA PRO A 55 -14.43 8.49 -8.24
C PRO A 55 -15.84 8.98 -7.90
N GLU A 56 -16.88 8.25 -8.30
CA GLU A 56 -18.28 8.56 -7.97
C GLU A 56 -18.62 8.26 -6.50
N ARG A 57 -17.80 7.44 -5.85
CA ARG A 57 -17.98 6.95 -4.47
C ARG A 57 -16.66 6.37 -3.97
N VAL A 58 -16.48 6.34 -2.65
CA VAL A 58 -15.29 5.73 -2.02
C VAL A 58 -15.73 4.67 -1.02
N SER A 59 -15.06 3.52 -1.01
CA SER A 59 -15.32 2.51 0.02
C SER A 59 -14.72 2.93 1.36
N SER A 60 -15.48 2.81 2.45
CA SER A 60 -14.97 3.00 3.82
C SER A 60 -13.73 2.14 4.11
N ALA A 61 -13.63 0.96 3.49
CA ALA A 61 -12.49 0.05 3.66
C ALA A 61 -11.16 0.64 3.13
N LEU A 62 -11.21 1.48 2.09
CA LEU A 62 -10.01 2.16 1.58
C LEU A 62 -9.52 3.23 2.57
N ILE A 63 -10.47 4.04 3.09
CA ILE A 63 -10.17 5.06 4.11
C ILE A 63 -9.66 4.38 5.39
N PHE A 64 -10.32 3.30 5.81
CA PHE A 64 -9.93 2.50 6.98
C PHE A 64 -8.51 1.96 6.83
N GLY A 65 -8.20 1.32 5.70
CA GLY A 65 -6.87 0.79 5.41
C GLY A 65 -5.81 1.89 5.48
N LYS A 66 -6.04 3.02 4.79
CA LYS A 66 -5.15 4.19 4.82
C LYS A 66 -4.90 4.67 6.26
N SER A 67 -5.94 4.85 7.05
CA SER A 67 -5.80 5.29 8.45
C SER A 67 -5.06 4.26 9.32
N ILE A 68 -5.23 2.96 9.09
CA ILE A 68 -4.47 1.93 9.81
C ILE A 68 -2.98 2.03 9.48
N HIS A 69 -2.63 2.20 8.19
CA HIS A 69 -1.23 2.40 7.78
C HIS A 69 -0.64 3.63 8.46
N THR A 70 -1.39 4.73 8.56
CA THR A 70 -0.96 5.92 9.31
C THR A 70 -0.55 5.58 10.77
N GLY A 71 -1.36 4.78 11.47
CA GLY A 71 -1.03 4.36 12.83
C GLY A 71 0.20 3.47 12.91
N ILE A 72 0.34 2.54 11.96
CA ILE A 72 1.49 1.64 11.85
C ILE A 72 2.78 2.40 11.50
N GLU A 73 2.71 3.38 10.60
CA GLU A 73 3.79 4.28 10.24
C GLU A 73 4.28 5.04 11.48
N HIS A 74 3.37 5.64 12.24
CA HIS A 74 3.72 6.33 13.49
C HIS A 74 4.42 5.41 14.49
N PHE A 75 3.96 4.17 14.59
CA PHE A 75 4.57 3.16 15.45
C PHE A 75 6.02 2.86 15.04
N TYR A 76 6.26 2.59 13.74
CA TYR A 76 7.60 2.30 13.24
C TYR A 76 8.54 3.51 13.31
N ILE A 77 8.08 4.72 12.96
CA ILE A 77 8.88 5.96 13.05
C ILE A 77 9.28 6.22 14.50
N THR A 78 8.36 6.04 15.45
CA THR A 78 8.64 6.23 16.87
C THR A 78 9.70 5.26 17.35
N TYR A 79 9.59 3.97 16.99
CA TYR A 79 10.60 2.97 17.34
C TYR A 79 11.95 3.29 16.71
N LYS A 80 11.99 3.65 15.41
CA LYS A 80 13.23 4.01 14.72
C LYS A 80 13.96 5.16 15.43
N ARG A 81 13.23 6.18 15.88
CA ARG A 81 13.79 7.37 16.53
C ARG A 81 14.17 7.16 17.99
N LYS A 82 13.32 6.48 18.77
CA LYS A 82 13.44 6.40 20.24
C LYS A 82 13.96 5.06 20.75
N GLN A 83 14.01 4.03 19.90
CA GLN A 83 14.23 2.64 20.31
C GLN A 83 13.19 2.12 21.32
N GLU A 84 12.02 2.76 21.34
CA GLU A 84 10.90 2.44 22.21
C GLU A 84 9.61 2.31 21.38
N LYS A 85 8.72 1.39 21.77
CA LYS A 85 7.43 1.24 21.10
C LYS A 85 6.59 2.49 21.31
N ALA A 86 5.87 2.92 20.27
CA ALA A 86 4.86 3.96 20.43
C ALA A 86 3.80 3.54 21.45
N ASP A 87 3.33 4.51 22.21
CA ASP A 87 2.18 4.32 23.09
C ASP A 87 0.94 3.93 22.27
N VAL A 88 0.24 2.90 22.75
CA VAL A 88 -0.89 2.32 22.03
C VAL A 88 -2.03 3.33 21.88
N LYS A 89 -2.28 4.14 22.92
CA LYS A 89 -3.34 5.14 22.89
C LYS A 89 -3.06 6.21 21.84
N THR A 90 -1.82 6.68 21.75
CA THR A 90 -1.38 7.62 20.71
C THR A 90 -1.61 7.09 19.29
N VAL A 91 -1.23 5.83 19.03
CA VAL A 91 -1.46 5.18 17.73
C VAL A 91 -2.96 5.05 17.40
N GLN A 92 -3.77 4.70 18.40
CA GLN A 92 -5.22 4.56 18.29
C GLN A 92 -5.93 5.90 18.01
N GLU A 93 -5.52 6.96 18.70
CA GLU A 93 -6.07 8.32 18.53
C GLU A 93 -5.73 8.87 17.14
N LEU A 94 -4.47 8.71 16.71
CA LEU A 94 -4.04 9.12 15.37
C LEU A 94 -4.88 8.46 14.26
N PHE A 95 -5.12 7.15 14.39
CA PHE A 95 -6.00 6.43 13.48
C PHE A 95 -7.43 7.01 13.46
N ALA A 96 -8.03 7.22 14.64
CA ALA A 96 -9.40 7.70 14.76
C ALA A 96 -9.56 9.11 14.16
N ASP A 97 -8.58 9.98 14.39
CA ASP A 97 -8.53 11.34 13.86
C ASP A 97 -8.43 11.34 12.33
N VAL A 98 -7.50 10.55 11.76
CA VAL A 98 -7.34 10.47 10.31
C VAL A 98 -8.55 9.84 9.65
N PHE A 99 -9.07 8.73 10.18
CA PHE A 99 -10.27 8.09 9.66
C PHE A 99 -11.48 9.04 9.65
N SER A 100 -11.70 9.74 10.76
CA SER A 100 -12.77 10.74 10.87
C SER A 100 -12.57 11.91 9.92
N SER A 101 -11.34 12.39 9.79
CA SER A 101 -11.00 13.52 8.91
C SER A 101 -11.22 13.16 7.44
N GLU A 102 -10.79 11.99 7.00
CA GLU A 102 -10.91 11.54 5.61
C GLU A 102 -12.37 11.29 5.22
N ILE A 103 -13.19 10.73 6.13
CA ILE A 103 -14.65 10.62 5.91
C ILE A 103 -15.26 12.00 5.75
N ASN A 104 -14.96 12.92 6.67
CA ASN A 104 -15.57 14.26 6.69
C ASN A 104 -15.15 15.12 5.48
N LYS A 105 -13.96 14.88 4.90
CA LYS A 105 -13.47 15.59 3.71
C LYS A 105 -13.94 14.99 2.39
N SER A 106 -14.57 13.81 2.41
CA SER A 106 -14.98 13.14 1.17
C SER A 106 -16.06 13.95 0.45
N GLU A 107 -15.75 14.41 -0.75
CA GLU A 107 -16.70 15.14 -1.62
C GLU A 107 -17.71 14.19 -2.30
N VAL A 108 -17.46 12.89 -2.20
CA VAL A 108 -18.31 11.84 -2.77
C VAL A 108 -18.78 10.87 -1.69
N PRO A 109 -19.90 10.15 -1.92
CA PRO A 109 -20.44 9.23 -0.91
C PRO A 109 -19.42 8.19 -0.44
N VAL A 110 -19.26 8.09 0.88
CA VAL A 110 -18.49 7.01 1.52
C VAL A 110 -19.41 5.82 1.75
N ILE A 111 -19.09 4.69 1.13
CA ILE A 111 -19.89 3.48 1.17
C ILE A 111 -19.34 2.53 2.22
N PHE A 112 -20.12 2.32 3.28
CA PHE A 112 -19.88 1.32 4.31
C PHE A 112 -20.46 -0.04 3.91
N ARG A 113 -19.91 -1.14 4.45
CA ARG A 113 -20.57 -2.43 4.34
C ARG A 113 -21.81 -2.47 5.23
N LYS A 114 -22.66 -3.47 4.98
CA LYS A 114 -23.78 -3.78 5.86
C LYS A 114 -23.26 -3.94 7.30
N ASP A 115 -23.94 -3.30 8.24
CA ASP A 115 -23.63 -3.31 9.68
C ASP A 115 -22.32 -2.60 10.09
N GLU A 116 -21.66 -1.89 9.17
CA GLU A 116 -20.53 -1.00 9.48
C GLU A 116 -20.98 0.47 9.44
N ASN A 117 -20.40 1.29 10.31
CA ASN A 117 -20.54 2.74 10.32
C ASN A 117 -19.24 3.37 10.87
N LYS A 118 -19.21 4.70 10.97
CA LYS A 118 -18.02 5.42 11.46
C LYS A 118 -17.55 4.94 12.83
N ASP A 119 -18.46 4.85 13.81
CA ASP A 119 -18.10 4.54 15.20
C ASP A 119 -17.65 3.09 15.37
N THR A 120 -18.37 2.15 14.74
CA THR A 120 -18.01 0.72 14.76
C THR A 120 -16.66 0.46 14.08
N GLU A 121 -16.35 1.16 12.98
CA GLU A 121 -15.04 1.08 12.33
C GLU A 121 -13.95 1.73 13.18
N ILE A 122 -14.21 2.85 13.87
CA ILE A 122 -13.24 3.45 14.80
C ILE A 122 -12.84 2.46 15.89
N GLU A 123 -13.82 1.83 16.55
CA GLU A 123 -13.56 0.87 17.61
C GLU A 123 -12.85 -0.39 17.09
N MET A 124 -13.22 -0.87 15.91
CA MET A 124 -12.52 -1.99 15.25
C MET A 124 -11.05 -1.64 14.98
N GLY A 125 -10.77 -0.48 14.38
CA GLY A 125 -9.41 -0.07 14.05
C GLY A 125 -8.54 0.15 15.28
N LYS A 126 -9.09 0.74 16.34
CA LYS A 126 -8.41 0.84 17.64
C LYS A 126 -8.04 -0.55 18.18
N SER A 127 -8.96 -1.50 18.14
CA SER A 127 -8.72 -2.87 18.60
C SER A 127 -7.64 -3.59 17.78
N MET A 128 -7.65 -3.41 16.46
CA MET A 128 -6.64 -3.95 15.56
C MET A 128 -5.25 -3.37 15.84
N LEU A 129 -5.13 -2.05 16.00
CA LEU A 129 -3.85 -1.39 16.29
C LEU A 129 -3.29 -1.77 17.66
N LYS A 130 -4.15 -1.96 18.66
CA LYS A 130 -3.76 -2.52 19.96
C LYS A 130 -3.16 -3.92 19.82
N SER A 131 -3.77 -4.78 19.01
CA SER A 131 -3.25 -6.12 18.72
C SER A 131 -1.91 -6.06 17.98
N PHE A 132 -1.77 -5.15 17.02
CA PHE A 132 -0.53 -4.88 16.31
C PHE A 132 0.61 -4.44 17.25
N CYS A 133 0.41 -3.38 18.04
CA CYS A 133 1.45 -2.86 18.94
C CYS A 133 1.93 -3.91 19.96
N ARG A 134 1.00 -4.75 20.45
CA ARG A 134 1.31 -5.84 21.38
C ARG A 134 2.10 -6.97 20.71
N SER A 135 1.70 -7.38 19.51
CA SER A 135 2.31 -8.50 18.78
C SER A 135 3.64 -8.14 18.10
N ALA A 136 3.92 -6.84 17.90
CA ALA A 136 5.17 -6.37 17.32
C ALA A 136 6.38 -6.80 18.17
N LYS A 137 7.20 -7.70 17.62
CA LYS A 137 8.51 -8.08 18.20
C LYS A 137 9.58 -7.32 17.40
N LEU A 138 10.16 -6.29 18.02
CA LEU A 138 11.18 -5.44 17.40
C LEU A 138 12.55 -5.57 18.06
N LYS A 139 12.69 -6.44 19.06
CA LYS A 139 13.98 -6.73 19.67
C LYS A 139 14.97 -7.16 18.58
N ASP A 140 16.16 -6.59 18.59
CA ASP A 140 17.24 -6.87 17.63
C ASP A 140 16.82 -6.63 16.16
N THR A 141 15.83 -5.76 15.93
CA THR A 141 15.35 -5.37 14.60
C THR A 141 15.70 -3.92 14.31
N GLN A 142 16.40 -3.66 13.21
CA GLN A 142 16.68 -2.31 12.74
C GLN A 142 15.64 -1.87 11.72
N ILE A 143 15.01 -0.71 11.92
CA ILE A 143 14.12 -0.09 10.92
C ILE A 143 14.96 0.76 9.96
N ILE A 144 15.10 0.30 8.72
CA ILE A 144 15.83 1.00 7.65
C ILE A 144 14.95 2.13 7.09
N GLY A 145 13.71 1.81 6.74
CA GLY A 145 12.75 2.75 6.14
C GLY A 145 11.32 2.46 6.60
N VAL A 146 10.49 3.49 6.60
CA VAL A 146 9.04 3.43 6.85
C VAL A 146 8.38 4.28 5.78
N GLU A 147 7.32 3.81 5.12
CA GLU A 147 6.73 4.47 3.95
C GLU A 147 7.81 4.93 2.95
N MET A 148 8.71 4.01 2.60
CA MET A 148 9.94 4.31 1.87
C MET A 148 9.67 4.29 0.36
N PRO A 149 9.64 5.47 -0.33
CA PRO A 149 9.50 5.49 -1.77
C PRO A 149 10.81 5.03 -2.42
N LEU A 150 10.71 4.08 -3.34
CA LEU A 150 11.80 3.65 -4.21
C LEU A 150 11.34 3.76 -5.65
N SER A 151 12.31 3.99 -6.53
CA SER A 151 12.10 3.87 -7.98
C SER A 151 13.26 3.14 -8.62
N ALA A 152 13.02 2.63 -9.83
CA ALA A 152 14.04 2.08 -10.69
C ALA A 152 13.58 2.14 -12.15
N ARG A 153 14.52 2.30 -13.09
CA ARG A 153 14.25 2.13 -14.52
C ARG A 153 13.65 0.73 -14.75
N LEU A 154 12.58 0.64 -15.53
CA LEU A 154 12.01 -0.63 -15.95
C LEU A 154 12.84 -1.18 -17.11
N TYR A 155 13.20 -2.46 -17.03
CA TYR A 155 13.83 -3.19 -18.12
C TYR A 155 12.87 -4.25 -18.64
N THR A 156 12.96 -4.55 -19.92
CA THR A 156 12.30 -5.71 -20.53
C THR A 156 12.84 -7.02 -19.95
N ASP A 157 12.14 -8.12 -20.18
CA ASP A 157 12.59 -9.47 -19.79
C ASP A 157 13.87 -9.92 -20.53
N LYS A 158 14.26 -9.19 -21.59
CA LYS A 158 15.53 -9.35 -22.32
C LYS A 158 16.63 -8.37 -21.87
N GLY A 159 16.40 -7.60 -20.80
CA GLY A 159 17.38 -6.68 -20.24
C GLY A 159 17.56 -5.36 -21.01
N LYS A 160 16.68 -5.05 -21.98
CA LYS A 160 16.67 -3.72 -22.63
C LYS A 160 15.95 -2.69 -21.77
N PRO A 161 16.47 -1.48 -21.57
CA PRO A 161 15.78 -0.44 -20.82
C PRO A 161 14.52 0.04 -21.56
N THR A 162 13.46 0.37 -20.82
CA THR A 162 12.27 1.08 -21.33
C THR A 162 12.27 2.52 -20.82
N ASP A 163 11.47 3.42 -21.37
CA ASP A 163 11.40 4.80 -20.87
C ASP A 163 10.65 4.97 -19.55
N PHE A 164 10.05 3.90 -19.05
CA PHE A 164 9.30 3.90 -17.81
C PHE A 164 10.19 3.62 -16.61
N VAL A 165 9.87 4.26 -15.49
CA VAL A 165 10.33 3.84 -14.16
C VAL A 165 9.24 3.07 -13.46
N ILE A 166 9.62 2.06 -12.67
CA ILE A 166 8.72 1.46 -11.69
C ILE A 166 8.89 2.19 -10.36
N ILE A 167 7.77 2.55 -9.73
CA ILE A 167 7.73 3.20 -8.43
C ILE A 167 6.96 2.31 -7.45
N GLY A 168 7.48 2.21 -6.23
CA GLY A 168 6.81 1.55 -5.12
C GLY A 168 7.12 2.26 -3.81
N VAL A 169 6.20 2.12 -2.86
CA VAL A 169 6.40 2.59 -1.48
C VAL A 169 6.37 1.36 -0.61
N ILE A 170 7.45 1.08 0.11
CA ILE A 170 7.54 -0.05 1.04
C ILE A 170 7.09 0.45 2.40
N ASP A 171 6.01 -0.12 2.96
CA ASP A 171 5.47 0.31 4.26
C ASP A 171 6.53 0.28 5.36
N ALA A 172 7.32 -0.79 5.44
CA ALA A 172 8.49 -0.85 6.31
C ALA A 172 9.59 -1.73 5.70
N LEU A 173 10.81 -1.21 5.66
CA LEU A 173 12.01 -1.96 5.33
C LEU A 173 12.82 -2.15 6.60
N ILE A 174 13.07 -3.40 6.98
CA ILE A 174 13.77 -3.75 8.21
C ILE A 174 14.99 -4.62 7.93
N LYS A 175 15.96 -4.59 8.85
CA LYS A 175 16.94 -5.65 9.04
C LYS A 175 16.52 -6.47 10.26
N ASN A 176 16.23 -7.76 10.08
CA ASN A 176 15.84 -8.64 11.19
C ASN A 176 17.06 -9.02 12.06
N CYS A 177 16.83 -9.82 13.11
CA CYS A 177 17.87 -10.30 14.01
C CYS A 177 18.91 -11.21 13.32
N ASP A 178 18.52 -11.88 12.24
CA ASP A 178 19.39 -12.78 11.46
C ASP A 178 20.26 -12.00 10.45
N GLY A 179 19.99 -10.71 10.28
CA GLY A 179 20.71 -9.81 9.39
C GLY A 179 20.08 -9.64 8.00
N ASP A 180 18.94 -10.28 7.74
CA ASP A 180 18.22 -10.19 6.46
C ASP A 180 17.48 -8.87 6.30
N ILE A 181 17.50 -8.35 5.08
CA ILE A 181 16.67 -7.23 4.67
C ILE A 181 15.28 -7.75 4.29
N VAL A 182 14.24 -7.29 5.00
CA VAL A 182 12.85 -7.73 4.79
C VAL A 182 11.96 -6.54 4.47
N ALA A 183 11.31 -6.56 3.30
CA ALA A 183 10.24 -5.62 2.97
C ALA A 183 8.91 -6.11 3.54
N ILE A 184 8.28 -5.28 4.36
CA ILE A 184 6.99 -5.55 5.00
C ILE A 184 5.90 -4.76 4.28
N ASP A 185 4.78 -5.43 4.06
CA ASP A 185 3.54 -4.85 3.54
C ASP A 185 2.40 -5.14 4.53
N ASN A 186 1.75 -4.09 5.03
CA ASN A 186 0.65 -4.23 5.97
C ASN A 186 -0.67 -4.32 5.22
N LYS A 187 -1.57 -5.17 5.70
CA LYS A 187 -2.93 -5.26 5.16
C LYS A 187 -3.96 -5.33 6.25
N THR A 188 -5.15 -4.85 5.94
CA THR A 188 -6.35 -5.13 6.74
C THR A 188 -7.23 -6.09 5.96
N ALA A 189 -7.72 -7.15 6.61
CA ALA A 189 -8.55 -8.14 5.93
C ALA A 189 -9.57 -8.79 6.85
N LEU A 190 -10.76 -9.08 6.31
CA LEU A 190 -11.77 -9.92 6.97
C LEU A 190 -11.35 -11.39 6.93
N ARG A 191 -10.85 -11.85 5.78
CA ARG A 191 -10.47 -13.26 5.53
C ARG A 191 -8.98 -13.47 5.68
N ALA A 192 -8.60 -14.72 5.97
CA ALA A 192 -7.21 -15.13 5.99
C ALA A 192 -6.65 -15.07 4.58
N LYS A 193 -5.34 -14.97 4.48
CA LYS A 193 -4.64 -15.15 3.22
C LYS A 193 -4.14 -16.57 3.12
N SER A 194 -4.30 -17.19 1.97
CA SER A 194 -3.59 -18.43 1.67
C SER A 194 -2.13 -18.12 1.33
N SER A 195 -1.24 -19.10 1.53
CA SER A 195 0.17 -18.96 1.10
C SER A 195 0.26 -18.66 -0.39
N GLU A 196 -0.60 -19.28 -1.20
CA GLU A 196 -0.67 -19.06 -2.65
C GLU A 196 -1.05 -17.62 -3.01
N GLU A 197 -2.01 -17.01 -2.30
CA GLU A 197 -2.37 -15.60 -2.52
C GLU A 197 -1.17 -14.67 -2.26
N VAL A 198 -0.42 -14.94 -1.19
CA VAL A 198 0.75 -14.12 -0.81
C VAL A 198 1.90 -14.32 -1.79
N GLU A 199 2.13 -15.55 -2.22
CA GLU A 199 3.21 -15.89 -3.15
C GLU A 199 2.96 -15.33 -4.56
N LYS A 200 1.70 -15.29 -5.00
CA LYS A 200 1.30 -14.71 -6.29
C LYS A 200 1.13 -13.19 -6.25
N ASP A 201 1.21 -12.54 -5.09
CA ASP A 201 1.05 -11.08 -5.02
C ASP A 201 2.23 -10.37 -5.70
N LEU A 202 1.90 -9.68 -6.80
CA LEU A 202 2.85 -8.91 -7.59
C LEU A 202 3.41 -7.71 -6.83
N GLN A 203 2.77 -7.26 -5.74
CA GLN A 203 3.30 -6.15 -4.93
C GLN A 203 4.68 -6.48 -4.38
N PHE A 204 4.85 -7.69 -3.87
CA PHE A 204 6.16 -8.15 -3.40
C PHE A 204 7.15 -8.34 -4.53
N SER A 205 6.71 -8.73 -5.73
CA SER A 205 7.60 -8.75 -6.90
C SER A 205 8.12 -7.35 -7.22
N VAL A 206 7.25 -6.32 -7.11
CA VAL A 206 7.66 -4.91 -7.24
C VAL A 206 8.67 -4.52 -6.17
N TYR A 207 8.44 -4.90 -4.90
CA TYR A 207 9.41 -4.67 -3.84
C TYR A 207 10.75 -5.36 -4.11
N GLY A 208 10.75 -6.63 -4.49
CA GLY A 208 11.96 -7.36 -4.84
C GLY A 208 12.74 -6.71 -5.99
N TYR A 209 12.04 -6.23 -7.02
CA TYR A 209 12.65 -5.47 -8.12
C TYR A 209 13.31 -4.17 -7.62
N LEU A 210 12.59 -3.40 -6.80
CA LEU A 210 13.07 -2.12 -6.27
C LEU A 210 14.25 -2.30 -5.30
N LEU A 211 14.19 -3.29 -4.41
CA LEU A 211 15.27 -3.60 -3.47
C LEU A 211 16.55 -4.01 -4.21
N CYS A 212 16.43 -4.85 -5.24
CA CYS A 212 17.54 -5.24 -6.09
C CYS A 212 18.15 -4.03 -6.83
N ALA A 213 17.31 -3.22 -7.46
CA ALA A 213 17.77 -2.06 -8.22
C ALA A 213 18.43 -0.98 -7.34
N ASN A 214 17.99 -0.86 -6.08
CA ASN A 214 18.52 0.09 -5.10
C ASN A 214 19.63 -0.51 -4.21
N LYS A 215 20.18 -1.68 -4.59
CA LYS A 215 21.33 -2.33 -3.94
C LYS A 215 21.09 -2.78 -2.49
N TYR A 216 19.83 -2.96 -2.09
CA TYR A 216 19.48 -3.61 -0.82
C TYR A 216 19.61 -5.13 -0.88
N VAL A 217 19.46 -5.70 -2.07
CA VAL A 217 19.58 -7.15 -2.37
C VAL A 217 20.44 -7.30 -3.61
N ALA A 218 21.34 -8.29 -3.66
CA ALA A 218 22.16 -8.50 -4.85
C ALA A 218 21.31 -9.04 -6.02
N LYS A 219 21.78 -8.85 -7.26
CA LYS A 219 21.02 -9.22 -8.46
C LYS A 219 20.67 -10.70 -8.55
N THR A 220 21.55 -11.55 -8.02
CA THR A 220 21.43 -13.01 -7.98
C THR A 220 20.60 -13.50 -6.80
N ASP A 221 20.40 -12.66 -5.79
CA ASP A 221 19.89 -13.09 -4.50
C ASP A 221 18.38 -12.93 -4.44
N ASP A 222 17.81 -13.67 -3.50
CA ASP A 222 16.41 -13.66 -3.18
C ASP A 222 16.06 -12.44 -2.32
N ALA A 223 14.94 -11.81 -2.61
CA ALA A 223 14.41 -10.72 -1.79
C ALA A 223 13.38 -11.25 -0.80
N TYR A 224 13.63 -11.05 0.49
CA TYR A 224 12.70 -11.44 1.55
C TYR A 224 11.60 -10.39 1.73
N CYS A 225 10.37 -10.87 1.75
CA CYS A 225 9.17 -10.06 1.90
C CYS A 225 8.26 -10.66 2.97
N ARG A 226 7.40 -9.82 3.59
CA ARG A 226 6.43 -10.28 4.58
C ARG A 226 5.13 -9.50 4.48
N MET A 227 4.01 -10.21 4.38
CA MET A 227 2.68 -9.62 4.54
C MET A 227 2.26 -9.69 6.01
N ASP A 228 2.07 -8.53 6.65
CA ASP A 228 1.52 -8.43 8.00
C ASP A 228 0.02 -8.09 7.90
N VAL A 229 -0.84 -9.08 8.10
CA VAL A 229 -2.29 -8.96 7.94
C VAL A 229 -2.95 -8.75 9.30
N LEU A 230 -3.44 -7.53 9.54
CA LEU A 230 -4.31 -7.21 10.66
C LEU A 230 -5.72 -7.70 10.36
N ARG A 231 -6.18 -8.71 11.10
CA ARG A 231 -7.47 -9.37 10.87
C ARG A 231 -8.61 -8.62 11.56
N LYS A 232 -9.61 -8.21 10.77
CA LYS A 232 -10.89 -7.63 11.23
C LYS A 232 -11.77 -8.74 11.83
N LEU A 233 -11.52 -9.06 13.10
CA LEU A 233 -12.23 -10.09 13.88
C LEU A 233 -12.74 -9.48 15.19
N LYS A 234 -13.71 -10.13 15.84
CA LYS A 234 -14.14 -9.75 17.22
C LYS A 234 -12.96 -9.65 18.20
N ARG A 235 -11.96 -10.51 18.02
CA ARG A 235 -10.65 -10.44 18.68
C ARG A 235 -9.56 -10.32 17.61
N PRO A 236 -9.12 -9.09 17.28
CA PRO A 236 -8.13 -8.90 16.25
C PRO A 236 -6.80 -9.61 16.54
N LYS A 237 -6.20 -10.16 15.50
CA LYS A 237 -4.85 -10.73 15.52
C LYS A 237 -4.07 -10.25 14.29
N VAL A 238 -2.75 -10.30 14.41
CA VAL A 238 -1.84 -10.07 13.29
C VAL A 238 -1.30 -11.40 12.82
N GLU A 239 -1.54 -11.71 11.56
CA GLU A 239 -1.01 -12.90 10.88
C GLU A 239 0.14 -12.46 9.98
N LYS A 240 1.27 -13.18 10.04
CA LYS A 240 2.47 -12.83 9.27
C LYS A 240 2.74 -13.92 8.25
N TYR A 241 2.85 -13.53 6.99
CA TYR A 241 3.10 -14.44 5.89
C TYR A 241 4.42 -14.04 5.22
N GLY A 242 5.46 -14.83 5.46
CA GLY A 242 6.75 -14.67 4.79
C GLY A 242 6.67 -15.14 3.35
N THR A 243 7.38 -14.47 2.45
CA THR A 243 7.48 -14.87 1.05
C THR A 243 8.80 -14.39 0.45
N ILE A 244 9.26 -15.07 -0.59
CA ILE A 244 10.54 -14.80 -1.23
C ILE A 244 10.30 -14.38 -2.68
N ARG A 245 11.12 -13.45 -3.19
CA ARG A 245 11.08 -13.03 -4.59
C ARG A 245 12.42 -13.26 -5.26
N THR A 246 12.43 -14.26 -6.12
CA THR A 246 13.60 -14.72 -6.84
C THR A 246 13.96 -13.79 -8.01
N PRO A 247 15.16 -13.91 -8.59
CA PRO A 247 15.48 -13.27 -9.87
C PRO A 247 14.45 -13.57 -10.98
N SER A 248 13.88 -14.78 -10.99
CA SER A 248 12.86 -15.18 -11.96
C SER A 248 11.55 -14.40 -11.78
N ASP A 249 11.12 -14.18 -10.54
CA ASP A 249 9.92 -13.38 -10.23
C ASP A 249 10.08 -11.94 -10.65
N ARG A 250 11.27 -11.36 -10.44
CA ARG A 250 11.61 -10.00 -10.90
C ARG A 250 11.56 -9.89 -12.43
N LYS A 251 12.05 -10.91 -13.14
CA LYS A 251 11.96 -10.98 -14.61
C LYS A 251 10.52 -11.15 -15.08
N ARG A 252 9.71 -11.97 -14.38
CA ARG A 252 8.29 -12.15 -14.67
C ARG A 252 7.51 -10.84 -14.48
N LEU A 253 7.77 -10.11 -13.40
CA LEU A 253 7.20 -8.78 -13.17
C LEU A 253 7.53 -7.84 -14.33
N ALA A 254 8.81 -7.75 -14.71
CA ALA A 254 9.24 -6.91 -15.83
C ALA A 254 8.46 -7.23 -17.11
N LYS A 255 8.30 -8.52 -17.44
CA LYS A 255 7.48 -8.97 -18.57
C LYS A 255 6.03 -8.52 -18.45
N ILE A 256 5.41 -8.71 -17.28
CA ILE A 256 4.01 -8.31 -17.03
C ILE A 256 3.86 -6.79 -17.20
N ALA A 257 4.72 -6.00 -16.55
CA ALA A 257 4.66 -4.54 -16.60
C ALA A 257 4.81 -4.01 -18.02
N VAL A 258 5.76 -4.54 -18.80
CA VAL A 258 5.93 -4.15 -20.20
C VAL A 258 4.70 -4.49 -21.04
N ASN A 259 4.11 -5.67 -20.89
CA ASN A 259 2.91 -6.03 -21.65
C ASN A 259 1.69 -5.18 -21.25
N VAL A 260 1.56 -4.82 -19.97
CA VAL A 260 0.54 -3.87 -19.51
C VAL A 260 0.74 -2.51 -20.17
N LEU A 261 1.98 -1.99 -20.18
CA LEU A 261 2.30 -0.72 -20.84
C LEU A 261 2.00 -0.75 -22.35
N THR A 262 2.40 -1.81 -23.05
CA THR A 262 2.08 -2.00 -24.47
C THR A 262 0.57 -2.02 -24.72
N ALA A 263 -0.20 -2.69 -23.86
CA ALA A 263 -1.65 -2.73 -24.01
C ALA A 263 -2.31 -1.36 -23.74
N ILE A 264 -1.77 -0.58 -22.80
CA ILE A 264 -2.17 0.82 -22.55
C ILE A 264 -1.85 1.70 -23.78
N GLU A 265 -0.65 1.58 -24.36
CA GLU A 265 -0.23 2.33 -25.56
C GLU A 265 -1.14 2.03 -26.76
N ASN A 266 -1.61 0.78 -26.90
CA ASN A 266 -2.57 0.36 -27.93
C ASN A 266 -4.03 0.68 -27.57
N GLN A 267 -4.28 1.45 -26.51
CA GLN A 267 -5.62 1.84 -26.05
C GLN A 267 -6.57 0.66 -25.79
N ALA A 268 -6.04 -0.50 -25.37
CA ALA A 268 -6.85 -1.66 -25.02
C ALA A 268 -7.56 -1.42 -23.68
N PHE A 269 -8.70 -0.73 -23.73
CA PHE A 269 -9.52 -0.39 -22.57
C PHE A 269 -10.92 -0.99 -22.71
N TYR A 270 -11.15 -2.12 -22.04
CA TYR A 270 -12.44 -2.82 -22.03
C TYR A 270 -12.85 -3.15 -20.58
N PRO A 271 -14.16 -3.27 -20.31
CA PRO A 271 -14.65 -3.63 -18.99
C PRO A 271 -14.43 -5.12 -18.74
N VAL A 272 -13.98 -5.45 -17.53
CA VAL A 272 -13.88 -6.84 -17.06
C VAL A 272 -14.87 -7.01 -15.92
N ARG A 273 -15.90 -7.84 -16.13
CA ARG A 273 -16.90 -8.15 -15.10
C ARG A 273 -16.24 -9.00 -14.01
N SER A 274 -16.37 -8.56 -12.76
CA SER A 274 -15.84 -9.26 -11.60
C SER A 274 -16.67 -8.94 -10.35
N TRP A 275 -16.33 -9.56 -9.22
CA TRP A 275 -16.91 -9.25 -7.91
C TRP A 275 -16.72 -7.79 -7.49
N MET A 276 -15.76 -7.06 -8.08
CA MET A 276 -15.56 -5.63 -7.83
C MET A 276 -16.68 -4.75 -8.43
N CYS A 277 -17.36 -5.24 -9.48
CA CYS A 277 -18.48 -4.51 -10.09
C CYS A 277 -19.69 -4.43 -9.14
N SER A 278 -19.99 -5.52 -8.43
CA SER A 278 -21.06 -5.57 -7.42
C SER A 278 -20.63 -4.96 -6.09
N GLY A 279 -19.33 -5.06 -5.74
CA GLY A 279 -18.74 -4.52 -4.51
C GLY A 279 -18.60 -2.99 -4.44
N GLY A 280 -19.23 -2.24 -5.34
CA GLY A 280 -19.21 -0.78 -5.33
C GLY A 280 -18.03 -0.17 -6.07
N CYS A 281 -17.77 -0.61 -7.31
CA CYS A 281 -16.81 0.05 -8.20
C CYS A 281 -17.03 1.57 -8.22
N GLU A 282 -15.94 2.33 -8.09
CA GLU A 282 -15.98 3.79 -8.00
C GLU A 282 -16.35 4.50 -9.31
N TYR A 283 -16.40 3.78 -10.43
CA TYR A 283 -16.78 4.29 -11.75
C TYR A 283 -17.98 3.52 -12.31
N LYS A 284 -18.90 3.11 -11.46
CA LYS A 284 -20.01 2.23 -11.84
C LYS A 284 -20.90 2.90 -12.88
N ASN A 285 -21.27 4.17 -12.69
CA ASN A 285 -22.14 4.88 -13.62
C ASN A 285 -21.41 5.18 -14.93
N ALA A 286 -20.17 5.67 -14.86
CA ALA A 286 -19.32 5.89 -16.04
C ALA A 286 -19.11 4.61 -16.86
N CYS A 287 -18.98 3.46 -16.20
CA CYS A 287 -18.87 2.16 -16.86
C CYS A 287 -20.17 1.70 -17.54
N TYR A 288 -21.35 2.06 -17.02
CA TYR A 288 -22.62 1.74 -17.68
C TYR A 288 -22.86 2.58 -18.94
N SER A 289 -22.29 3.78 -18.99
CA SER A 289 -22.41 4.71 -20.12
C SER A 289 -21.32 4.57 -21.18
N TRP A 290 -20.38 3.63 -21.00
CA TRP A 290 -19.28 3.35 -21.93
C TRP A 290 -19.69 2.28 -22.94
#